data_AF-A0A2R6LIC5-F1
#
_entry.id   AF-A0A2R6LIC5-F1
#
_cell.length_a   1.000
_cell.length_b   1.000
_cell.length_c   1.000
_cell.angle_alpha   90.00
_cell.angle_beta   90.00
_cell.angle_gamma   90.00
#
_symmetry.space_group_name_H-M   'P 1'
#
loop_
_entity.id
_entity.type
_entity.pdbx_description
1 polymer ?
#
loop_
_entity_poly.entity_id
_entity_poly.type
_entity_poly.pdbx_seq_one_letter_code
_entity_poly.pdbx_strand_id
1 'polypeptide(L)' 'WLADECGVERPPKRTKAERLEDDISEAARRRILTSKRCSNDRLRGLGYEFRYPTYREGYRPAIEARR' A
#
# COMPACT_ATOMS: atom_id res chain seq x y z
N TRP A 1 5.46 -2.24 9.82
CA TRP A 1 5.16 -0.86 10.26
C TRP A 1 3.72 -0.73 10.70
N LEU A 2 2.72 -0.74 9.82
CA LEU A 2 1.32 -0.51 10.25
C LEU A 2 0.84 -1.52 11.31
N ALA A 3 1.19 -2.81 11.15
CA ALA A 3 0.92 -3.83 12.17
C ALA A 3 1.57 -3.49 13.53
N ASP A 4 2.82 -3.00 13.52
CA ASP A 4 3.54 -2.60 14.74
C ASP A 4 2.88 -1.40 15.42
N GLU A 5 2.49 -0.38 14.64
CA GLU A 5 1.78 0.80 15.15
C GLU A 5 0.41 0.44 15.75
N CYS A 6 -0.19 -0.62 15.23
CA CYS A 6 -1.46 -1.17 15.71
C CYS A 6 -1.28 -2.24 16.81
N GLY A 7 -0.05 -2.61 17.19
CA GLY A 7 0.21 -3.66 18.18
C GLY A 7 -0.34 -5.04 17.80
N VAL A 8 -0.41 -5.35 16.50
CA VAL A 8 -0.87 -6.66 15.99
C VAL A 8 0.28 -7.40 15.31
N GLU A 9 0.14 -8.72 15.21
CA GLU A 9 1.12 -9.55 14.50
C GLU A 9 1.25 -9.13 13.03
N ARG A 10 2.48 -9.15 12.51
CA ARG A 10 2.73 -8.86 11.10
C ARG A 10 2.21 -10.01 10.25
N PRO A 11 1.47 -9.72 9.16
CA PRO A 11 1.09 -10.78 8.23
C PRO A 11 2.34 -11.36 7.54
N PRO A 12 2.28 -12.63 7.10
CA PRO A 12 3.36 -13.22 6.33
C PRO A 12 3.59 -12.43 5.04
N LYS A 13 4.85 -12.17 4.72
CA LYS A 13 5.23 -11.50 3.48
C LYS A 13 5.30 -12.54 2.37
N ARG A 14 4.54 -12.33 1.30
CA ARG A 14 4.65 -13.10 0.05
C ARG A 14 5.09 -12.22 -1.11
N THR A 15 6.00 -12.73 -1.91
CA THR A 15 6.45 -12.19 -3.19
C THR A 15 5.38 -12.36 -4.26
N LYS A 16 5.57 -11.70 -5.40
CA LYS A 16 4.70 -11.93 -6.57
C LYS A 16 4.80 -13.36 -7.09
N ALA A 17 6.00 -13.95 -7.09
CA ALA A 17 6.24 -15.31 -7.57
C ALA A 17 5.44 -16.33 -6.74
N GLU A 18 5.60 -16.30 -5.41
CA GLU A 18 4.86 -17.19 -4.50
C GLU A 18 3.34 -17.03 -4.66
N ARG A 19 2.83 -15.83 -4.97
CA ARG A 19 1.40 -15.60 -5.18
C ARG A 19 0.88 -16.09 -6.54
N LEU A 20 1.76 -16.29 -7.51
CA LEU A 20 1.41 -16.78 -8.85
C LEU A 20 1.42 -18.31 -8.92
N GLU A 21 1.95 -18.98 -7.90
CA GLU A 21 1.94 -20.44 -7.74
C GLU A 21 0.59 -20.97 -7.20
N ASP A 22 -0.22 -20.09 -6.61
CA ASP A 22 -1.57 -20.43 -6.12
C ASP A 22 -2.52 -20.73 -7.31
N ASP A 23 -3.52 -21.58 -7.08
CA ASP A 23 -4.63 -21.75 -8.03
C ASP A 23 -5.51 -20.49 -8.04
N ILE A 24 -5.30 -19.63 -9.04
CA ILE A 24 -5.92 -18.32 -9.14
C ILE A 24 -6.55 -18.09 -10.51
N SER A 25 -7.59 -17.26 -10.55
CA SER A 25 -8.19 -16.84 -11.81
C SER A 25 -7.24 -15.98 -12.65
N GLU A 26 -7.47 -15.98 -13.97
CA GLU A 26 -6.75 -15.12 -14.91
C GLU A 26 -6.78 -13.63 -14.54
N ALA A 27 -7.90 -13.16 -13.98
CA ALA A 27 -8.04 -11.78 -13.52
C ALA A 27 -7.11 -11.48 -12.33
N ALA A 28 -7.01 -12.40 -11.37
CA ALA A 28 -6.11 -12.27 -10.23
C ALA A 28 -4.64 -12.30 -10.66
N ARG A 29 -4.29 -13.21 -11.58
CA ARG A 29 -2.95 -13.29 -12.19
C ARG A 29 -2.52 -11.96 -12.83
N ARG A 30 -3.37 -11.39 -13.69
CA ARG A 30 -3.12 -10.08 -14.33
C ARG A 30 -2.92 -8.97 -13.30
N ARG A 31 -3.72 -8.97 -12.23
CA ARG A 31 -3.63 -7.96 -11.15
C ARG A 31 -2.32 -8.06 -10.37
N ILE A 32 -1.82 -9.27 -10.06
CA ILE A 32 -0.53 -9.47 -9.36
C ILE A 32 0.64 -8.93 -10.19
N LEU A 33 0.62 -9.18 -11.49
CA LEU A 33 1.69 -8.77 -12.40
C LEU A 33 1.73 -7.24 -12.59
N THR A 34 0.57 -6.58 -12.61
CA THR A 34 0.46 -5.15 -12.90
C THR A 34 1.07 -4.26 -11.81
N SER A 35 1.84 -3.24 -12.20
CA SER A 35 2.25 -2.15 -11.31
C SER A 35 1.13 -1.10 -11.19
N LYS A 36 0.83 -0.67 -9.97
CA LYS A 36 -0.10 0.45 -9.70
C LYS A 36 0.63 1.70 -9.21
N ARG A 37 1.95 1.78 -9.43
CA ARG A 37 2.72 2.97 -9.11
C ARG A 37 2.39 4.06 -10.12
N CYS A 38 1.96 5.21 -9.62
CA CYS A 38 1.73 6.41 -10.39
C CYS A 38 2.75 7.47 -9.95
N SER A 39 3.32 8.21 -10.89
CA SER A 39 4.11 9.39 -10.56
C SER A 39 3.17 10.54 -10.16
N ASN A 40 3.58 11.34 -9.18
CA ASN A 40 2.90 12.57 -8.79
C ASN A 40 3.58 13.83 -9.34
N ASP A 41 4.53 13.71 -10.27
CA ASP A 41 5.32 14.84 -10.79
C ASP A 41 4.43 15.95 -11.37
N ARG A 42 3.42 15.58 -12.16
CA ARG A 42 2.47 16.55 -12.73
C ARG A 42 1.75 17.34 -11.65
N LEU A 43 1.29 16.66 -10.60
CA LEU A 43 0.53 17.27 -9.52
C LEU A 43 1.41 18.20 -8.68
N ARG A 44 2.66 17.81 -8.41
CA ARG A 44 3.65 18.72 -7.79
C ARG A 44 3.98 19.92 -8.69
N GLY A 45 4.11 19.70 -10.00
CA GLY A 45 4.35 20.77 -10.97
C GLY A 45 3.22 21.80 -11.05
N LEU A 46 2.00 21.43 -10.63
CA LEU A 46 0.85 22.32 -10.49
C LEU A 46 0.82 23.05 -9.13
N GLY A 47 1.83 22.87 -8.27
CA GLY A 47 1.89 23.50 -6.95
C GLY A 47 1.01 22.83 -5.89
N TYR A 48 0.53 21.61 -6.13
CA TYR A 48 -0.27 20.90 -5.13
C TYR A 48 0.60 20.38 -3.97
N GLU A 49 0.25 20.80 -2.77
CA GLU A 49 0.85 20.33 -1.52
C GLU A 49 -0.03 19.23 -0.90
N PHE A 50 0.53 18.03 -0.75
CA PHE A 50 -0.17 16.94 -0.07
C PHE A 50 -0.32 17.26 1.41
N ARG A 51 -1.56 17.24 1.91
CA ARG A 51 -1.83 17.26 3.36
C ARG A 51 -1.12 16.12 4.10
N TYR A 52 -0.96 14.98 3.44
CA TYR A 52 -0.26 13.80 3.95
C TYR A 52 0.76 13.32 2.91
N PRO A 53 1.99 13.87 2.88
CA PRO A 53 3.02 13.55 1.90
C PRO A 53 3.48 12.08 1.95
N THR A 54 3.33 11.43 3.10
CA THR A 54 3.68 10.03 3.29
C THR A 54 2.50 9.20 3.76
N TYR A 55 2.53 7.90 3.46
CA TYR A 55 1.52 6.98 3.98
C TYR A 55 1.53 6.93 5.51
N ARG A 56 2.67 7.19 6.17
CA ARG A 56 2.76 7.16 7.64
C ARG A 56 1.93 8.27 8.27
N GLU A 57 2.03 9.48 7.72
CA GLU A 57 1.23 10.63 8.14
C GLU A 57 -0.25 10.40 7.84
N GLY A 58 -0.57 9.87 6.65
CA GLY A 58 -1.96 9.60 6.27
C GLY A 58 -2.65 8.56 7.15
N TYR A 59 -1.93 7.56 7.66
CA TYR A 59 -2.48 6.55 8.58
C TYR A 59 -2.52 7.00 10.04
N ARG A 60 -1.79 8.04 10.45
CA ARG A 60 -1.68 8.47 11.84
C ARG A 60 -3.05 8.70 12.51
N PRO A 61 -4.01 9.43 11.91
CA PRO A 61 -5.30 9.67 12.56
C PRO A 61 -6.10 8.38 12.78
N ALA A 62 -6.04 7.43 11.84
CA ALA A 62 -6.74 6.16 11.96
C ALA A 62 -6.11 5.25 13.03
N ILE A 63 -4.78 5.29 13.19
CA ILE A 63 -4.08 4.57 14.26
C ILE A 63 -4.46 5.15 15.63
N GLU A 64 -4.46 6.47 15.76
CA GLU A 64 -4.81 7.17 17.01
C GLU A 64 -6.26 6.90 17.41
N ALA A 65 -7.20 6.95 16.47
CA ALA A 65 -8.61 6.65 16.73
C ALA A 65 -8.89 5.20 17.15
N ARG A 66 -7.95 4.28 16.94
CA ARG A 66 -8.05 2.86 17.33
C ARG A 66 -7.48 2.57 18.73
N ARG A 67 -6.61 3.43 19.26
CA ARG A 67 -5.96 3.24 20.57
C ARG A 67 -6.95 3.45 21.71
#